data_AF-A0A645JH58-F1
#
_entry.id   AF-A0A645JH58-F1
#
_cell.length_a   1.000
_cell.length_b   1.000
_cell.length_c   1.000
_cell.angle_alpha   90.00
_cell.angle_beta   90.00
_cell.angle_gamma   90.00
#
_symmetry.space_group_name_H-M   'P 1'
#
loop_
_entity.id
_entity.type
_entity.pdbx_description
1 polymer ?
#
loop_
_entity_poly.entity_id
_entity_poly.type
_entity_poly.pdbx_seq_one_letter_code
_entity_poly.pdbx_strand_id
1 'polypeptide(L)' 'MVEQLVAQGVDIRLCRTCALARGLGELPLIPGTAIGTLVELAEATVLADKVVTF' A
#
# COMPACT_ATOMS: atom_id res chain seq x y z
N MET A 1 10.38 6.74 -8.26
CA MET A 1 8.92 6.63 -8.54
C MET A 1 8.14 6.56 -7.23
N VAL A 2 8.30 5.50 -6.43
CA VAL A 2 7.60 5.36 -5.14
C VAL A 2 8.04 6.44 -4.14
N GLU A 3 9.33 6.70 -3.97
CA GLU A 3 9.83 7.72 -3.03
C GLU A 3 9.35 9.13 -3.38
N GLN A 4 9.21 9.44 -4.68
CA GLN A 4 8.71 10.72 -5.15
C GLN A 4 7.23 10.92 -4.81
N LEU A 5 6.42 9.86 -4.90
CA LEU A 5 5.01 9.90 -4.52
C LEU A 5 4.85 10.00 -3.00
N VAL A 6 5.68 9.29 -2.23
CA VAL A 6 5.74 9.44 -0.77
C VAL A 6 6.08 10.89 -0.38
N ALA A 7 7.06 11.51 -1.05
CA ALA A 7 7.42 12.91 -0.81
C ALA A 7 6.28 13.90 -1.15
N GLN A 8 5.31 13.49 -1.99
CA GLN A 8 4.10 14.25 -2.30
C GLN A 8 2.92 13.93 -1.36
N GLY A 9 3.11 13.07 -0.36
CA GLY A 9 2.09 12.71 0.64
C GLY A 9 1.12 11.62 0.19
N VAL A 10 1.46 10.84 -0.84
CA VAL A 10 0.63 9.70 -1.27
C VAL A 10 0.74 8.56 -0.24
N ASP A 11 -0.40 8.06 0.25
CA ASP A 11 -0.47 6.86 1.09
C ASP A 11 -0.25 5.61 0.22
N ILE A 12 0.83 4.86 0.51
CA ILE A 12 1.23 3.68 -0.26
C ILE A 12 1.33 2.48 0.69
N ARG A 13 0.49 1.47 0.42
CA ARG A 13 0.40 0.27 1.24
C ARG A 13 0.61 -1.01 0.45
N LEU A 14 1.33 -1.94 1.06
CA LEU A 14 1.49 -3.30 0.57
C LEU A 14 0.44 -4.20 1.23
N CYS A 15 -0.23 -5.04 0.45
CA CYS A 15 -1.16 -6.03 1.03
C CYS A 15 -0.40 -7.04 1.91
N ARG A 16 -0.83 -7.16 3.19
CA ARG A 16 -0.22 -8.06 4.20
C ARG A 16 -0.03 -9.49 3.72
N THR A 17 -1.11 -10.17 3.32
CA THR A 17 -1.04 -11.59 2.93
C THR A 17 -0.17 -11.78 1.70
N CYS A 18 -0.20 -10.82 0.75
CA CYS A 18 0.65 -10.83 -0.43
C CYS A 18 2.13 -10.65 -0.10
N ALA A 19 2.47 -9.75 0.82
CA ALA A 19 3.84 -9.49 1.26
C ALA A 19 4.40 -10.70 2.02
N LEU A 20 3.62 -11.28 2.94
CA LEU A 20 4.00 -12.47 3.69
C LEU A 20 4.24 -13.68 2.79
N ALA A 21 3.33 -13.93 1.84
CA ALA A 21 3.47 -15.02 0.87
C ALA A 21 4.71 -14.89 -0.02
N ARG A 22 5.28 -13.68 -0.11
CA ARG A 22 6.50 -13.38 -0.88
C ARG A 22 7.75 -13.22 -0.01
N GLY A 23 7.66 -13.50 1.30
CA GLY A 23 8.78 -13.36 2.22
C GLY A 23 9.20 -11.91 2.50
N LEU A 24 8.32 -10.94 2.24
CA LEU A 24 8.60 -9.50 2.41
C LEU A 24 8.18 -8.95 3.78
N GLY A 25 7.56 -9.76 4.63
CA GLY A 25 6.90 -9.29 5.86
C GLY A 25 7.81 -8.55 6.84
N GLU A 26 9.07 -8.98 6.95
CA GLU A 26 10.05 -8.44 7.90
C GLU A 26 11.20 -7.70 7.20
N LEU A 27 11.13 -7.53 5.89
CA LEU A 27 12.17 -6.81 5.15
C LEU A 27 11.99 -5.29 5.34
N PRO A 28 13.09 -4.52 5.38
CA PRO A 28 13.00 -3.06 5.36
C PRO A 28 12.19 -2.58 4.15
N LEU A 29 11.18 -1.77 4.42
CA LEU A 29 10.36 -1.14 3.38
C LEU A 29 10.96 0.20 2.96
N ILE A 30 10.53 0.69 1.80
CA ILE A 30 10.81 2.06 1.40
C ILE A 30 10.22 2.99 2.47
N PRO A 31 11.00 3.95 3.02
CA PRO A 31 10.51 4.88 4.03
C PRO A 31 9.22 5.58 3.57
N GLY A 32 8.22 5.64 4.46
CA GLY A 32 6.90 6.22 4.18
C GLY A 32 5.91 5.27 3.50
N THR A 33 6.30 4.02 3.22
CA THR A 33 5.35 2.95 2.86
C THR A 33 5.05 2.06 4.07
N ALA A 34 3.92 1.35 4.04
CA ALA A 34 3.51 0.47 5.14
C ALA A 34 2.87 -0.84 4.65
N ILE A 35 2.83 -1.85 5.51
CA ILE A 35 1.96 -3.02 5.29
C ILE A 35 0.54 -2.65 5.73
N GLY A 36 -0.41 -2.77 4.80
CA GLY A 36 -1.83 -2.60 5.04
C GLY A 36 -2.62 -3.91 4.92
N THR A 37 -3.94 -3.81 5.05
CA THR A 37 -4.85 -4.97 4.94
C THR A 37 -5.81 -4.85 3.78
N LEU A 38 -6.45 -5.97 3.40
CA LEU A 38 -7.49 -5.95 2.37
C LEU A 38 -8.74 -5.18 2.84
N VAL A 39 -8.99 -5.10 4.14
CA VAL A 39 -10.08 -4.31 4.73
C VAL A 39 -9.83 -2.82 4.50
N GLU A 40 -8.61 -2.34 4.72
CA GLU A 40 -8.23 -0.95 4.46
C GLU A 40 -8.36 -0.60 2.96
N LEU A 41 -8.01 -1.54 2.06
CA LEU A 41 -8.25 -1.35 0.63
C LEU A 41 -9.74 -1.25 0.32
N ALA A 42 -10.57 -2.10 0.93
CA ALA A 42 -12.02 -2.07 0.74
C ALA A 42 -12.62 -0.73 1.23
N GLU A 43 -12.20 -0.25 2.40
CA GLU A 43 -12.59 1.06 2.93
C GLU A 43 -12.18 2.19 1.99
N ALA A 44 -10.92 2.19 1.52
CA ALA A 44 -10.43 3.18 0.57
C ALA A 44 -11.22 3.15 -0.76
N THR A 45 -11.60 1.96 -1.21
CA THR A 45 -12.41 1.76 -2.43
C THR A 45 -13.81 2.34 -2.25
N VAL A 46 -14.43 2.14 -1.08
CA VAL A 46 -15.77 2.69 -0.77
C VAL A 46 -15.74 4.21 -0.65
N LEU A 47 -14.66 4.77 -0.08
CA LEU A 47 -14.52 6.21 0.13
C LEU A 47 -14.07 6.98 -1.12
N ALA A 48 -13.43 6.31 -2.08
CA ALA A 48 -12.95 6.95 -3.30
C ALA A 48 -14.05 7.15 -4.34
N ASP A 49 -14.04 8.30 -5.04
CA ASP A 49 -14.94 8.54 -6.17
C ASP A 49 -14.62 7.62 -7.37
N LYS A 50 -13.36 7.21 -7.50
CA LYS A 50 -12.85 6.42 -8.63
C LYS A 50 -11.74 5.49 -8.18
N VAL A 51 -11.72 4.31 -8.79
CA VAL A 51 -10.66 3.30 -8.60
C VAL A 51 -10.08 2.95 -9.95
N VAL A 52 -8.76 3.05 -10.08
CA VAL A 52 -8.02 2.70 -11.29
C VAL A 52 -7.13 1.50 -11.00
N THR A 53 -7.27 0.44 -11.78
CA THR A 53 -6.56 -0.83 -11.62
C THR A 53 -5.54 -1.02 -12.74
N PHE A 54 -4.35 -1.50 -12.41
CA PHE A 54 -3.22 -1.73 -13.32
C PHE A 54 -2.74 -3.18 -13.25
#